data_AF-A0A3P7IXS9-F1
#
_entry.id   AF-A0A3P7IXS9-F1
#
_cell.length_a   1.000
_cell.length_b   1.000
_cell.length_c   1.000
_cell.angle_alpha   90.00
_cell.angle_beta   90.00
_cell.angle_gamma   90.00
#
_symmetry.space_group_name_H-M   'P 1'
#
loop_
_entity.id
_entity.type
_entity.pdbx_description
1 polymer ?
#
loop_
_entity_poly.entity_id
_entity_poly.type
_entity_poly.pdbx_seq_one_letter_code
_entity_poly.pdbx_strand_id
1 'polypeptide(L)'
;MAQLTARTVLSTISKRTLIPTAIAGRRGLATEASPEDYGYYPDPLEHATGREKKMLLARLAGDDRYEPKVYYRAESSTKERPNLVPSHFPDRIIGCMCEF
;
A
#
# COMPACT_ATOMS: atom_id res chain seq x y z
N MET A 1 -43.67 -66.12 20.77
CA MET A 1 -43.08 -67.22 21.54
C MET A 1 -41.57 -66.99 21.54
N ALA A 2 -40.83 -66.72 22.60
CA ALA A 2 -41.05 -66.82 24.03
C ALA A 2 -40.25 -65.69 24.72
N GLN A 3 -40.75 -65.26 25.87
CA GLN A 3 -39.99 -64.51 26.87
C GLN A 3 -38.86 -65.38 27.44
N LEU A 4 -37.91 -64.77 28.16
CA LEU A 4 -37.19 -65.24 29.37
C LEU A 4 -35.78 -64.61 29.40
N THR A 5 -35.59 -63.48 30.09
CA THR A 5 -35.04 -63.36 31.46
C THR A 5 -33.62 -63.92 31.65
N ALA A 6 -32.64 -63.03 31.85
CA ALA A 6 -31.49 -63.29 32.72
C ALA A 6 -30.98 -61.97 33.32
N ARG A 7 -30.83 -61.99 34.64
CA ARG A 7 -30.43 -60.89 35.53
C ARG A 7 -28.91 -60.71 35.57
N THR A 8 -28.50 -59.56 36.12
CA THR A 8 -27.21 -59.25 36.80
C THR A 8 -25.97 -59.19 35.90
N VAL A 9 -24.98 -58.29 36.05
CA VAL A 9 -24.38 -57.62 37.22
C VAL A 9 -23.76 -56.29 36.75
N LEU A 10 -23.74 -55.27 37.62
CA LEU A 10 -23.01 -54.01 37.43
C LEU A 10 -21.51 -54.25 37.17
N SER A 11 -20.97 -53.67 36.09
CA SER A 11 -19.56 -53.31 36.02
C SER A 11 -19.43 -51.86 35.54
N THR A 12 -18.93 -51.05 36.46
CA THR A 12 -18.43 -49.70 36.26
C THR A 12 -17.27 -49.74 35.26
N ILE A 13 -17.37 -49.05 34.13
CA ILE A 13 -16.24 -48.40 33.44
C ILE A 13 -16.81 -47.27 32.59
N SER A 14 -16.29 -46.08 32.90
CA SER A 14 -16.70 -44.76 32.43
C SER A 14 -16.76 -44.67 30.91
N LYS A 15 -17.87 -44.12 30.39
CA LYS A 15 -18.06 -43.78 28.99
C LYS A 15 -17.16 -42.59 28.61
N ARG A 16 -16.32 -42.82 27.60
CA ARG A 16 -15.89 -41.93 26.49
C ARG A 16 -16.11 -40.42 26.66
N THR A 17 -15.10 -39.62 26.32
CA THR A 17 -15.03 -38.76 25.10
C THR A 17 -13.74 -37.90 25.15
N LEU A 18 -12.81 -38.08 24.20
CA LEU A 18 -12.52 -37.19 23.04
C LEU A 18 -12.07 -35.76 23.41
N ILE A 19 -10.79 -35.49 23.14
CA ILE A 19 -10.10 -34.17 22.98
C ILE A 19 -10.95 -33.30 22.01
N PRO A 20 -11.19 -31.98 22.22
CA PRO A 20 -10.18 -30.90 22.19
C PRO A 20 -10.46 -29.80 23.25
N THR A 21 -9.52 -28.95 23.64
CA THR A 21 -9.18 -27.73 22.89
C THR A 21 -7.87 -27.20 23.42
N ALA A 22 -6.91 -26.97 22.52
CA ALA A 22 -5.90 -25.97 22.77
C ALA A 22 -6.61 -24.68 23.21
N ILE A 23 -6.29 -24.18 24.40
CA ILE A 23 -6.59 -22.81 24.76
C ILE A 23 -5.67 -21.98 23.86
N ALA A 24 -6.08 -21.80 22.60
CA ALA A 24 -5.62 -20.69 21.80
C ALA A 24 -6.13 -19.48 22.58
N GLY A 25 -5.27 -18.91 23.41
CA GLY A 25 -5.50 -17.63 24.07
C GLY A 25 -5.82 -16.64 22.98
N ARG A 26 -7.12 -16.48 22.68
CA ARG A 26 -7.62 -15.35 21.92
C ARG A 26 -7.15 -14.17 22.73
N ARG A 27 -6.25 -13.38 22.16
CA ARG A 27 -5.86 -12.09 22.72
C ARG A 27 -7.14 -11.25 22.74
N GLY A 28 -7.92 -11.35 23.82
CA GLY A 28 -9.28 -10.79 23.94
C GLY A 28 -9.33 -9.27 24.04
N LEU A 29 -8.21 -8.60 23.78
CA LEU A 29 -8.03 -7.16 23.87
C LEU A 29 -7.24 -6.58 22.69
N ALA A 30 -7.00 -7.36 21.63
CA ALA A 30 -6.63 -6.76 20.36
C ALA A 30 -7.92 -6.27 19.70
N THR A 31 -8.41 -5.09 20.10
CA THR A 31 -9.32 -4.32 19.26
C THR A 31 -8.52 -3.95 18.02
N GLU A 32 -8.73 -4.69 16.92
CA GLU A 32 -8.40 -4.17 15.60
C GLU A 32 -9.17 -2.86 15.49
N ALA A 33 -8.44 -1.74 15.47
CA ALA A 33 -9.06 -0.44 15.44
C ALA A 33 -9.82 -0.36 14.11
N SER A 34 -11.15 -0.27 14.19
CA SER A 34 -11.97 -0.28 12.99
C SER A 34 -11.68 1.02 12.21
N PRO A 35 -11.48 0.98 10.88
CA PRO A 35 -11.18 2.19 10.12
C PRO A 35 -12.24 3.29 10.28
N GLU A 36 -13.50 2.90 10.53
CA GLU A 36 -14.59 3.82 10.85
C GLU A 36 -14.45 4.57 12.20
N ASP A 37 -13.70 4.03 13.18
CA ASP A 37 -13.46 4.69 14.49
C ASP A 37 -12.53 5.91 14.37
N TYR A 38 -11.73 6.01 13.31
CA TYR A 38 -10.81 7.14 13.08
C TYR A 38 -11.43 8.30 12.30
N GLY A 39 -12.69 8.18 11.86
CA GLY A 39 -13.41 9.24 11.15
C GLY A 39 -12.97 9.43 9.69
N TYR A 40 -13.35 10.58 9.11
CA TYR A 40 -13.07 10.94 7.72
C TYR A 40 -11.55 11.06 7.48
N TYR A 41 -11.00 10.21 6.62
CA TYR A 41 -9.62 10.35 6.18
C TYR A 41 -9.49 11.64 5.36
N PRO A 42 -8.59 12.57 5.74
CA PRO A 42 -8.39 13.78 4.96
C PRO A 42 -7.88 13.41 3.57
N ASP A 43 -8.34 14.15 2.55
CA ASP A 43 -7.80 14.01 1.20
C ASP A 43 -6.27 14.22 1.27
N PRO A 44 -5.46 13.34 0.65
CA PRO A 44 -4.02 13.55 0.51
C PRO A 44 -3.63 14.98 0.12
N LEU A 45 -4.46 15.68 -0.68
CA LEU A 45 -4.22 17.08 -1.05
C LEU A 45 -4.40 18.07 0.10
N GLU A 46 -5.38 17.84 0.98
CA GLU A 46 -5.65 18.67 2.14
C GLU A 46 -4.61 18.44 3.25
N HIS A 47 -4.18 17.19 3.40
CA HIS A 47 -3.18 16.79 4.40
C HIS A 47 -1.75 17.20 4.01
N ALA A 48 -1.44 17.27 2.72
CA ALA A 48 -0.12 17.69 2.26
C ALA A 48 0.19 19.15 2.64
N THR A 49 1.45 19.42 3.00
CA THR A 49 1.90 20.77 3.35
C THR A 49 3.17 21.17 2.61
N GLY A 50 3.45 22.48 2.56
CA GLY A 50 4.69 23.02 2.01
C GLY A 50 4.91 22.71 0.52
N ARG A 51 6.06 22.11 0.20
CA ARG A 51 6.46 21.82 -1.20
C ARG A 51 5.63 20.71 -1.82
N GLU A 52 5.25 19.71 -1.03
CA GLU A 52 4.44 18.58 -1.48
C GLU A 52 3.09 19.06 -2.01
N LYS A 53 2.39 19.90 -1.24
CA LYS A 53 1.11 20.50 -1.68
C LYS A 53 1.25 21.28 -2.98
N LYS A 54 2.32 22.06 -3.14
CA LYS A 54 2.59 22.82 -4.37
C LYS A 54 2.81 21.90 -5.58
N MET A 55 3.51 20.79 -5.39
CA MET A 55 3.74 19.79 -6.44
C MET A 55 2.43 19.08 -6.83
N LEU A 56 1.60 18.70 -5.85
CA LEU A 56 0.30 18.06 -6.09
C LEU A 56 -0.65 18.99 -6.85
N LEU A 57 -0.74 20.27 -6.45
CA LEU A 57 -1.55 21.27 -7.15
C LEU A 57 -1.08 21.50 -8.58
N ALA A 58 0.24 21.59 -8.80
CA ALA A 58 0.80 21.74 -10.15
C ALA A 58 0.46 20.53 -11.03
N ARG A 59 0.61 19.32 -10.50
CA ARG A 59 0.26 18.07 -11.21
C ARG A 59 -1.23 18.02 -11.58
N LEU A 60 -2.11 18.42 -10.67
CA LEU A 60 -3.55 18.50 -10.93
C LEU A 60 -3.91 19.55 -11.98
N ALA A 61 -3.19 20.66 -12.03
CA ALA A 61 -3.32 21.70 -13.05
C ALA A 61 -2.72 21.29 -14.41
N GLY A 62 -2.03 20.15 -14.51
CA GLY A 62 -1.29 19.73 -15.69
C GLY A 62 0.02 20.51 -15.90
N ASP A 63 0.52 21.18 -14.86
CA ASP A 63 1.80 21.89 -14.87
C ASP A 63 2.94 20.93 -14.47
N ASP A 64 3.89 20.73 -15.38
CA ASP A 64 4.97 19.75 -15.30
C ASP A 64 6.31 20.34 -14.82
N ARG A 65 6.29 21.53 -14.22
CA ARG A 65 7.49 22.25 -13.74
C ARG A 65 8.35 21.51 -12.73
N TYR A 66 7.77 20.60 -11.95
CA TYR A 66 8.49 19.83 -10.93
C TYR A 66 8.92 18.45 -11.40
N GLU A 67 8.53 18.04 -12.60
CA GLU A 67 8.87 16.73 -13.15
C GLU A 67 10.19 16.79 -13.93
N PRO A 68 11.07 15.79 -13.77
CA PRO A 68 12.31 15.72 -14.54
C PRO A 68 11.99 15.49 -16.02
N LYS A 69 12.26 16.49 -16.86
CA LYS A 69 12.08 16.39 -18.32
C LYS A 69 13.37 15.92 -18.99
N VAL A 70 13.24 14.91 -19.83
CA VAL A 70 14.29 14.49 -20.76
C VAL A 70 14.10 15.26 -22.07
N TYR A 71 15.10 16.05 -22.45
CA TYR A 71 15.11 16.75 -23.74
C TYR A 71 15.93 15.93 -24.73
N TYR A 72 15.28 15.44 -25.78
CA TYR A 72 15.97 14.75 -26.86
C TYR A 72 16.77 15.74 -27.70
N ARG A 73 17.91 15.27 -28.21
CA ARG A 73 18.70 16.02 -29.19
C ARG A 73 17.92 16.07 -30.51
N ALA A 74 17.75 17.27 -31.06
CA ALA A 74 17.24 17.40 -32.42
C ALA A 74 18.24 16.80 -33.42
N GLU A 75 17.74 16.10 -34.44
CA GLU A 75 18.55 15.42 -35.47
C GLU A 75 19.63 16.34 -36.08
N SER A 76 19.29 17.60 -36.32
CA SER A 76 20.18 18.62 -36.90
C SER A 76 20.37 19.82 -35.97
N SER A 77 20.96 19.58 -34.80
CA SER A 77 21.38 20.67 -33.89
C SER A 77 22.68 21.31 -34.40
N THR A 78 22.60 22.56 -34.87
CA THR A 78 23.76 23.36 -35.30
C THR A 78 23.99 24.55 -34.35
N LYS A 79 25.03 25.35 -34.61
CA LYS A 79 25.31 26.56 -33.83
C LYS A 79 24.26 27.64 -34.05
N GLU A 80 23.78 27.75 -35.29
CA GLU A 80 22.76 28.71 -35.72
C GLU A 80 21.37 28.31 -35.19
N ARG A 81 21.12 27.01 -35.06
CA ARG A 81 19.86 26.45 -34.58
C ARG A 81 20.11 25.38 -33.50
N PRO A 82 20.46 25.80 -32.27
CA PRO A 82 20.77 24.88 -31.18
C PRO A 82 19.51 24.23 -30.61
N ASN A 83 19.71 23.15 -29.85
CA ASN A 83 18.64 22.57 -29.04
C ASN A 83 18.32 23.48 -27.84
N LEU A 84 17.05 23.86 -27.69
CA LEU A 84 16.62 24.79 -26.65
C LEU A 84 16.21 24.02 -25.39
N VAL A 85 16.92 24.25 -24.29
CA VAL A 85 16.61 23.67 -22.98
C VAL A 85 16.21 24.80 -22.03
N PRO A 86 14.94 24.88 -21.59
CA PRO A 86 14.47 25.98 -20.75
C PRO A 86 15.04 25.87 -19.34
N SER A 87 15.63 26.96 -18.82
CA SER A 87 16.16 27.05 -17.46
C SER A 87 15.50 28.15 -16.63
N HIS A 88 15.39 27.93 -15.32
CA HIS A 88 14.96 28.97 -14.38
C HIS A 88 16.14 29.86 -13.96
N PHE A 89 17.36 29.33 -14.03
CA PHE A 89 18.61 30.01 -13.69
C PHE A 89 19.35 30.42 -14.97
N PRO A 90 20.27 31.40 -14.92
CA PRO A 90 21.05 31.84 -16.09
C PRO A 90 21.82 30.69 -16.74
N ASP A 91 22.33 29.76 -15.94
CA ASP A 91 23.10 28.61 -16.40
C ASP A 91 22.46 27.28 -15.94
N ARG A 92 22.73 26.20 -16.67
CA ARG A 92 22.25 24.85 -16.36
C ARG A 92 23.28 23.80 -16.76
N ILE A 93 23.44 22.79 -15.92
CA ILE A 93 24.26 21.61 -16.23
C ILE A 93 23.49 20.70 -17.19
N ILE A 94 24.11 20.31 -18.30
CA ILE A 94 23.54 19.46 -19.35
C ILE A 94 24.51 18.30 -19.63
N GLY A 95 24.00 17.07 -19.66
CA GLY A 95 24.75 15.92 -20.17
C GLY A 95 24.32 15.57 -21.59
N CYS A 96 25.21 15.68 -22.60
CA CYS A 96 24.95 15.04 -23.89
C CYS A 96 25.25 13.55 -23.75
N MET A 97 24.26 12.71 -24.03
CA MET A 97 24.51 11.33 -24.44
C MET A 97 24.59 11.35 -25.97
N CYS A 98 25.81 11.43 -26.47
CA CYS A 98 26.11 11.38 -27.89
C CYS A 98 26.52 9.92 -28.21
N GLU A 99 26.08 9.36 -29.34
CA GLU A 99 26.61 8.08 -29.83
C GLU A 99 28.11 8.24 -30.10
N PHE A 100 28.91 7.27 -29.65
CA PHE A 100 30.36 7.22 -29.91
C PHE A 100 30.66 6.76 -31.32
#